data_AF-A0A3D6C6V5-F1
#
_entry.id   AF-A0A3D6C6V5-F1
#
_cell.length_a   1.000
_cell.length_b   1.000
_cell.length_c   1.000
_cell.angle_alpha   90.00
_cell.angle_beta   90.00
_cell.angle_gamma   90.00
#
_symmetry.space_group_name_H-M   'P 1'
#
loop_
_entity.id
_entity.type
_entity.pdbx_description
1 polymer ?
#
loop_
_entity_poly.entity_id
_entity_poly.type
_entity_poly.pdbx_seq_one_letter_code
_entity_poly.pdbx_strand_id
1 'polypeptide(L)'
;MSLVCKIELHKTDGVTVTVENDDDGITQTMVFDGTNITTTCAGSDETSTITQTSESITISCKDFVVDAETISCSSSDDTTFESEAKFSVSSTDDMSLTSSAKLTGSSDSSMSLTGSDVTVTGSDGDVSISGTNISGSADSNVSLDAGSNASISGSSGTSIEGSSVSVDADGTLSLSGSTASLESSSTCSISGSMVNIG
;
A
#
# COMPACT_ATOMS: atom_id res chain seq x y z
N MET A 1 38.37 -9.30 32.51
CA MET A 1 36.90 -9.22 32.66
C MET A 1 36.49 -9.50 34.07
N SER A 2 36.39 -8.41 34.83
CA SER A 2 35.74 -8.33 36.14
C SER A 2 34.53 -7.42 35.94
N LEU A 3 33.34 -7.91 36.27
CA LEU A 3 32.15 -7.08 36.31
C LEU A 3 32.03 -6.45 37.70
N VAL A 4 31.75 -5.15 37.76
CA VAL A 4 31.44 -4.46 39.01
C VAL A 4 29.92 -4.34 39.13
N CYS A 5 29.34 -4.98 40.14
CA CYS A 5 27.91 -4.96 40.39
C CYS A 5 27.59 -4.10 41.61
N LYS A 6 26.63 -3.16 41.47
CA LYS A 6 26.20 -2.25 42.53
C LYS A 6 24.68 -2.29 42.67
N ILE A 7 24.20 -2.30 43.92
CA ILE A 7 22.78 -2.12 44.25
C ILE A 7 22.67 -0.96 45.21
N GLU A 8 21.85 0.02 44.88
CA GLU A 8 21.59 1.20 45.69
C GLU A 8 20.12 1.26 46.07
N LEU A 9 19.86 1.45 47.37
CA LEU A 9 18.52 1.64 47.90
C LEU A 9 18.40 3.08 48.39
N HIS A 10 17.64 3.88 47.66
CA HIS A 10 17.39 5.27 47.97
C HIS A 10 15.93 5.46 48.42
N LYS A 11 15.71 6.24 49.48
CA LYS A 11 14.34 6.46 50.01
C LYS A 11 13.47 7.29 49.06
N THR A 12 14.10 8.09 48.20
CA THR A 12 13.43 9.01 47.26
C THR A 12 13.44 8.48 45.83
N ASP A 13 14.58 7.95 45.39
CA ASP A 13 14.81 7.57 43.99
C ASP A 13 14.62 6.07 43.73
N GLY A 14 14.20 5.34 44.77
CA GLY A 14 13.87 3.92 44.71
C GLY A 14 15.11 3.01 44.66
N VAL A 15 15.11 2.05 43.75
CA VAL A 15 16.17 1.03 43.65
C VAL A 15 16.90 1.15 42.32
N THR A 16 18.24 1.20 42.39
CA THR A 16 19.12 1.18 41.22
C THR A 16 20.01 -0.06 41.26
N VAL A 17 20.06 -0.79 40.15
CA VAL A 17 20.99 -1.89 39.93
C VAL A 17 21.90 -1.53 38.77
N THR A 18 23.21 -1.53 39.00
CA THR A 18 24.21 -1.19 37.98
C THR A 18 25.20 -2.34 37.80
N VAL A 19 25.56 -2.63 36.55
CA VAL A 19 26.66 -3.52 36.19
C VAL A 19 27.60 -2.77 35.25
N GLU A 20 28.85 -2.60 35.67
CA GLU A 20 29.91 -1.95 34.89
C GLU A 20 30.88 -3.01 34.34
N ASN A 21 31.15 -2.91 33.05
CA ASN A 21 32.19 -3.65 32.35
C ASN A 21 33.21 -2.65 31.80
N ASP A 22 34.17 -2.27 32.64
CA ASP A 22 35.19 -1.28 32.30
C ASP A 22 36.06 -1.71 31.10
N ASP A 23 36.27 -3.02 30.92
CA ASP A 23 37.09 -3.56 29.82
C ASP A 23 36.47 -3.22 28.45
N ASP A 24 35.14 -3.24 28.35
CA ASP A 24 34.39 -2.97 27.10
C ASP A 24 33.72 -1.59 27.09
N GLY A 25 33.83 -0.81 28.18
CA GLY A 25 33.19 0.51 28.31
C GLY A 25 31.67 0.44 28.30
N ILE A 26 31.08 -0.61 28.89
CA ILE A 26 29.63 -0.83 28.92
C ILE A 26 29.10 -0.69 30.34
N THR A 27 28.04 0.10 30.51
CA THR A 27 27.29 0.22 31.77
C THR A 27 25.83 -0.15 31.53
N GLN A 28 25.34 -1.11 32.32
CA GLN A 28 23.93 -1.50 32.33
C GLN A 28 23.29 -1.01 33.62
N THR A 29 22.13 -0.37 33.51
CA THR A 29 21.42 0.17 34.68
C THR A 29 19.94 -0.19 34.63
N MET A 30 19.38 -0.62 35.74
CA MET A 30 17.95 -0.76 35.95
C MET A 30 17.52 0.10 37.14
N VAL A 31 16.51 0.95 36.95
CA VAL A 31 15.98 1.87 37.97
C VAL A 31 14.49 1.61 38.17
N PHE A 32 14.09 1.44 39.43
CA PHE A 32 12.71 1.36 39.89
C PHE A 32 12.43 2.56 40.81
N ASP A 33 11.93 3.66 40.26
CA ASP A 33 11.82 4.95 40.98
C ASP A 33 10.45 5.18 41.66
N GLY A 34 9.54 4.21 41.57
CA GLY A 34 8.16 4.29 42.08
C GLY A 34 7.14 4.83 41.09
N THR A 35 7.59 5.36 39.94
CA THR A 35 6.75 5.85 38.82
C THR A 35 7.09 5.13 37.52
N ASN A 36 8.37 4.92 37.25
CA ASN A 36 8.91 4.31 36.04
C ASN A 36 9.79 3.11 36.38
N ILE A 37 9.87 2.19 35.42
CA ILE A 37 10.95 1.20 35.33
C ILE A 37 11.79 1.59 34.12
N THR A 38 13.06 1.89 34.35
CA THR A 38 14.00 2.24 33.26
C THR A 38 15.11 1.22 33.21
N THR A 39 15.35 0.64 32.03
CA THR A 39 16.48 -0.24 31.76
C THR A 39 17.35 0.40 30.68
N THR A 40 18.63 0.60 30.95
CA THR A 40 19.59 1.14 29.98
C THR A 40 20.77 0.20 29.79
N CYS A 41 21.31 0.20 28.58
CA CYS A 41 22.62 -0.35 28.25
C CYS A 41 23.36 0.72 27.46
N ALA A 42 24.33 1.36 28.12
CA ALA A 42 25.16 2.41 27.54
C ALA A 42 26.53 1.84 27.15
N GLY A 43 26.93 2.02 25.90
CA GLY A 43 28.31 1.85 25.45
C GLY A 43 29.03 3.20 25.40
N SER A 44 30.14 3.25 24.66
CA SER A 44 30.93 4.48 24.48
C SER A 44 30.15 5.62 23.81
N ASP A 45 29.36 5.29 22.78
CA ASP A 45 28.75 6.28 21.88
C ASP A 45 27.22 6.21 21.83
N GLU A 46 26.64 5.06 22.19
CA GLU A 46 25.23 4.77 21.99
C GLU A 46 24.60 4.21 23.26
N THR A 47 23.31 4.41 23.44
CA THR A 47 22.54 3.86 24.56
C THR A 47 21.21 3.32 24.06
N SER A 48 20.87 2.09 24.46
CA SER A 48 19.51 1.58 24.34
C SER A 48 18.77 1.77 25.67
N THR A 49 17.53 2.24 25.61
CA THR A 49 16.69 2.49 26.79
C THR A 49 15.31 1.87 26.60
N ILE A 50 14.84 1.15 27.61
CA ILE A 50 13.44 0.74 27.76
C ILE A 50 12.89 1.48 28.97
N THR A 51 11.84 2.27 28.76
CA THR A 51 11.13 2.98 29.83
C THR A 51 9.68 2.49 29.86
N GLN A 52 9.28 1.96 31.01
CA GLN A 52 7.92 1.53 31.28
C GLN A 52 7.28 2.42 32.34
N THR A 53 6.06 2.86 32.08
CA THR A 53 5.17 3.52 33.05
C THR A 53 3.97 2.62 33.32
N SER A 54 3.01 3.09 34.11
CA SER A 54 1.71 2.41 34.25
C SER A 54 0.88 2.42 32.95
N GLU A 55 1.20 3.29 32.00
CA GLU A 55 0.38 3.55 30.80
C GLU A 55 1.09 3.21 29.48
N SER A 56 2.41 3.08 29.48
CA SER A 56 3.18 2.96 28.24
C SER A 56 4.50 2.21 28.41
N ILE A 57 5.03 1.71 27.29
CA ILE A 57 6.40 1.24 27.15
C ILE A 57 7.01 1.97 25.96
N THR A 58 8.17 2.57 26.16
CA THR A 58 8.96 3.24 25.12
C THR A 58 10.31 2.54 24.99
N ILE A 59 10.70 2.24 23.76
CA ILE A 59 12.00 1.65 23.43
C ILE A 59 12.74 2.66 22.56
N SER A 60 13.89 3.13 23.01
CA SER A 60 14.80 3.98 22.24
C SER A 60 16.10 3.24 22.01
N CYS A 61 16.45 3.03 20.74
CA CYS A 61 17.65 2.29 20.36
C CYS A 61 18.03 2.62 18.90
N LYS A 62 19.23 2.22 18.51
CA LYS A 62 19.74 2.37 17.14
C LYS A 62 19.15 1.33 16.19
N ASP A 63 19.14 0.07 16.63
CA ASP A 63 18.63 -1.08 15.89
C ASP A 63 17.66 -1.88 16.78
N PHE A 64 16.45 -2.14 16.28
CA PHE A 64 15.45 -2.98 16.93
C PHE A 64 15.11 -4.18 16.04
N VAL A 65 15.46 -5.39 16.49
CA VAL A 65 15.24 -6.64 15.76
C VAL A 65 14.38 -7.56 16.62
N VAL A 66 13.31 -8.09 16.03
CA VAL A 66 12.45 -9.11 16.65
C VAL A 66 12.53 -10.37 15.80
N ASP A 67 13.24 -11.38 16.30
CA ASP A 67 13.34 -12.71 15.70
C ASP A 67 12.49 -13.68 16.52
N ALA A 68 11.33 -14.05 15.97
CA ALA A 68 10.33 -14.86 16.66
C ALA A 68 9.53 -15.71 15.66
N GLU A 69 9.05 -16.87 16.11
CA GLU A 69 8.16 -17.74 15.32
C GLU A 69 6.82 -17.04 15.01
N THR A 70 6.31 -16.22 15.93
CA THR A 70 5.07 -15.47 15.73
C THR A 70 5.15 -14.14 16.47
N ILE A 71 4.74 -13.07 15.79
CA ILE A 71 4.57 -11.74 16.36
C ILE A 71 3.10 -11.34 16.15
N SER A 72 2.44 -10.90 17.21
CA SER A 72 1.06 -10.42 17.16
C SER A 72 0.98 -9.02 17.76
N CYS A 73 0.45 -8.07 17.00
CA CYS A 73 0.24 -6.69 17.41
C CYS A 73 -1.25 -6.36 17.29
N SER A 74 -1.90 -6.03 18.40
CA SER A 74 -3.33 -5.74 18.44
C SER A 74 -3.60 -4.49 19.30
N SER A 75 -4.43 -3.59 18.80
CA SER A 75 -4.89 -2.38 19.50
C SER A 75 -6.42 -2.26 19.40
N SER A 76 -7.07 -1.72 20.43
CA SER A 76 -8.49 -1.35 20.39
C SER A 76 -8.73 0.01 19.74
N ASP A 77 -7.66 0.82 19.66
CA ASP A 77 -7.65 2.18 19.15
C ASP A 77 -6.65 2.27 17.99
N ASP A 78 -6.36 3.49 17.55
CA ASP A 78 -5.49 3.75 16.42
C ASP A 78 -4.11 3.10 16.57
N THR A 79 -3.57 2.61 15.46
CA THR A 79 -2.19 2.10 15.37
C THR A 79 -1.51 2.78 14.20
N THR A 80 -0.32 3.33 14.44
CA THR A 80 0.46 4.05 13.44
C THR A 80 1.83 3.39 13.25
N PHE A 81 2.20 3.15 11.99
CA PHE A 81 3.55 2.77 11.59
C PHE A 81 4.11 3.87 10.69
N GLU A 82 5.20 4.51 11.11
CA GLU A 82 5.79 5.65 10.41
C GLU A 82 7.30 5.50 10.27
N SER A 83 7.84 5.91 9.13
CA SER A 83 9.27 5.96 8.85
C SER A 83 9.58 7.21 8.03
N GLU A 84 10.60 7.98 8.42
CA GLU A 84 11.10 9.13 7.64
C GLU A 84 11.92 8.70 6.42
N ALA A 85 12.21 7.41 6.30
CA ALA A 85 13.00 6.83 5.21
C ALA A 85 12.22 5.68 4.55
N LYS A 86 12.87 4.54 4.33
CA LYS A 86 12.26 3.38 3.67
C LYS A 86 11.49 2.54 4.68
N PHE A 87 10.17 2.42 4.49
CA PHE A 87 9.35 1.39 5.12
C PHE A 87 9.20 0.20 4.17
N SER A 88 9.38 -1.03 4.63
CA SER A 88 9.27 -2.24 3.80
C SER A 88 8.59 -3.37 4.53
N VAL A 89 7.66 -4.01 3.83
CA VAL A 89 6.93 -5.19 4.30
C VAL A 89 7.09 -6.26 3.23
N SER A 90 7.53 -7.44 3.63
CA SER A 90 7.76 -8.57 2.74
C SER A 90 7.28 -9.87 3.37
N SER A 91 6.58 -10.69 2.60
CA SER A 91 6.20 -12.06 2.95
C SER A 91 6.71 -13.00 1.86
N THR A 92 7.13 -14.21 2.23
CA THR A 92 7.43 -15.27 1.27
C THR A 92 6.20 -16.09 0.87
N ASP A 93 5.17 -16.02 1.70
CA ASP A 93 3.85 -16.58 1.47
C ASP A 93 2.85 -15.43 1.24
N ASP A 94 1.57 -15.67 1.49
CA ASP A 94 0.52 -14.68 1.31
C ASP A 94 0.71 -13.46 2.22
N MET A 95 0.34 -12.29 1.71
CA MET A 95 0.18 -11.06 2.48
C MET A 95 -1.28 -10.60 2.35
N SER A 96 -1.97 -10.45 3.47
CA SER A 96 -3.37 -10.00 3.50
C SER A 96 -3.48 -8.64 4.18
N LEU A 97 -4.17 -7.70 3.53
CA LEU A 97 -4.52 -6.40 4.09
C LEU A 97 -6.04 -6.24 4.03
N THR A 98 -6.68 -6.20 5.20
CA THR A 98 -8.14 -6.19 5.31
C THR A 98 -8.60 -5.00 6.13
N SER A 99 -9.56 -4.24 5.61
CA SER A 99 -10.26 -3.17 6.34
C SER A 99 -11.76 -3.40 6.21
N SER A 100 -12.49 -3.31 7.33
CA SER A 100 -13.95 -3.46 7.36
C SER A 100 -14.70 -2.22 6.88
N ALA A 101 -14.01 -1.08 6.77
CA ALA A 101 -14.61 0.20 6.37
C ALA A 101 -13.92 0.77 5.13
N LYS A 102 -12.68 1.25 5.26
CA LYS A 102 -11.93 1.89 4.18
C LYS A 102 -10.46 1.51 4.23
N LEU A 103 -9.89 1.22 3.07
CA LEU A 103 -8.45 1.16 2.83
C LEU A 103 -8.08 2.32 1.91
N THR A 104 -7.14 3.17 2.31
CA THR A 104 -6.65 4.30 1.50
C THR A 104 -5.15 4.14 1.30
N GLY A 105 -4.70 4.16 0.05
CA GLY A 105 -3.28 4.24 -0.31
C GLY A 105 -3.02 5.48 -1.16
N SER A 106 -1.96 6.21 -0.85
CA SER A 106 -1.48 7.32 -1.68
C SER A 106 0.05 7.31 -1.80
N SER A 107 0.56 7.98 -2.81
CA SER A 107 1.98 8.21 -3.04
C SER A 107 2.12 9.53 -3.80
N ASP A 108 3.05 10.37 -3.38
CA ASP A 108 3.27 11.68 -4.03
C ASP A 108 3.93 11.55 -5.40
N SER A 109 4.64 10.44 -5.64
CA SER A 109 5.39 10.21 -6.89
C SER A 109 4.76 9.14 -7.77
N SER A 110 4.70 7.91 -7.27
CA SER A 110 4.22 6.76 -8.05
C SER A 110 3.78 5.62 -7.16
N MET A 111 2.80 4.84 -7.63
CA MET A 111 2.41 3.56 -7.06
C MET A 111 2.51 2.50 -8.15
N SER A 112 3.09 1.33 -7.83
CA SER A 112 3.23 0.21 -8.75
C SER A 112 2.68 -1.05 -8.12
N LEU A 113 1.89 -1.80 -8.89
CA LEU A 113 1.35 -3.10 -8.52
C LEU A 113 1.69 -4.09 -9.62
N THR A 114 2.42 -5.14 -9.27
CA THR A 114 2.91 -6.16 -10.21
C THR A 114 2.63 -7.54 -9.64
N GLY A 115 2.18 -8.44 -10.50
CA GLY A 115 1.97 -9.84 -10.18
C GLY A 115 1.69 -10.60 -11.48
N SER A 116 1.77 -11.93 -11.44
CA SER A 116 1.36 -12.74 -12.58
C SER A 116 -0.12 -12.54 -12.90
N ASP A 117 -0.94 -12.35 -11.85
CA ASP A 117 -2.36 -12.03 -11.93
C ASP A 117 -2.66 -10.84 -11.00
N VAL A 118 -3.40 -9.85 -11.51
CA VAL A 118 -3.88 -8.71 -10.73
C VAL A 118 -5.37 -8.55 -10.97
N THR A 119 -6.17 -8.64 -9.90
CA THR A 119 -7.63 -8.48 -9.95
C THR A 119 -8.06 -7.31 -9.08
N VAL A 120 -8.88 -6.42 -9.64
CA VAL A 120 -9.48 -5.28 -8.93
C VAL A 120 -10.99 -5.36 -9.10
N THR A 121 -11.71 -5.53 -7.99
CA THR A 121 -13.17 -5.72 -7.99
C THR A 121 -13.84 -4.76 -7.03
N GLY A 122 -14.86 -4.03 -7.50
CA GLY A 122 -15.82 -3.32 -6.65
C GLY A 122 -17.09 -4.16 -6.52
N SER A 123 -17.31 -4.83 -5.39
CA SER A 123 -18.43 -5.78 -5.24
C SER A 123 -19.80 -5.08 -5.26
N ASP A 124 -19.90 -3.92 -4.60
CA ASP A 124 -21.16 -3.20 -4.37
C ASP A 124 -21.10 -1.73 -4.82
N GLY A 125 -20.00 -1.33 -5.47
CA GLY A 125 -19.75 0.05 -5.87
C GLY A 125 -18.80 0.16 -7.06
N ASP A 126 -18.52 1.40 -7.46
CA ASP A 126 -17.75 1.67 -8.68
C ASP A 126 -16.25 1.43 -8.49
N VAL A 127 -15.61 0.86 -9.52
CA VAL A 127 -14.16 0.96 -9.70
C VAL A 127 -13.90 2.18 -10.59
N SER A 128 -13.33 3.23 -10.02
CA SER A 128 -13.00 4.48 -10.74
C SER A 128 -11.51 4.60 -10.98
N ILE A 129 -11.11 4.81 -12.23
CA ILE A 129 -9.72 5.08 -12.64
C ILE A 129 -9.69 6.43 -13.34
N SER A 130 -8.90 7.37 -12.82
CA SER A 130 -8.77 8.72 -13.36
C SER A 130 -7.33 9.19 -13.31
N GLY A 131 -6.97 10.05 -14.26
CA GLY A 131 -5.63 10.61 -14.39
C GLY A 131 -5.52 11.43 -15.67
N THR A 132 -4.41 12.14 -15.85
CA THR A 132 -4.16 12.89 -17.09
C THR A 132 -4.06 11.94 -18.30
N ASN A 133 -3.48 10.77 -18.10
CA ASN A 133 -3.39 9.70 -19.09
C ASN A 133 -3.73 8.37 -18.45
N ILE A 134 -4.47 7.53 -19.17
CA ILE A 134 -4.74 6.13 -18.82
C ILE A 134 -4.34 5.31 -20.04
N SER A 135 -3.39 4.40 -19.87
CA SER A 135 -2.88 3.53 -20.93
C SER A 135 -2.95 2.07 -20.50
N GLY A 136 -3.51 1.22 -21.34
CA GLY A 136 -3.55 -0.23 -21.16
C GLY A 136 -2.97 -0.94 -22.37
N SER A 137 -2.22 -2.01 -22.14
CA SER A 137 -1.72 -2.90 -23.19
C SER A 137 -1.89 -4.34 -22.70
N ALA A 138 -2.29 -5.24 -23.60
CA ALA A 138 -2.41 -6.65 -23.31
C ALA A 138 -1.89 -7.44 -24.51
N ASP A 139 -1.13 -8.49 -24.24
CA ASP A 139 -0.51 -9.33 -25.29
C ASP A 139 -1.55 -10.17 -26.04
N SER A 140 -2.67 -10.50 -25.39
CA SER A 140 -3.71 -11.35 -25.94
C SER A 140 -5.00 -10.59 -26.25
N ASN A 141 -5.66 -10.02 -25.24
CA ASN A 141 -6.92 -9.32 -25.43
C ASN A 141 -7.16 -8.24 -24.37
N VAL A 142 -8.05 -7.32 -24.71
CA VAL A 142 -8.74 -6.44 -23.77
C VAL A 142 -10.23 -6.71 -23.96
N SER A 143 -10.95 -7.08 -22.90
CA SER A 143 -12.38 -7.38 -22.93
C SER A 143 -13.13 -6.44 -22.00
N LEU A 144 -14.21 -5.84 -22.49
CA LEU A 144 -15.10 -4.98 -21.73
C LEU A 144 -16.53 -5.54 -21.85
N ASP A 145 -17.00 -6.19 -20.80
CA ASP A 145 -18.35 -6.72 -20.70
C ASP A 145 -19.15 -5.89 -19.69
N ALA A 146 -20.24 -5.29 -20.14
CA ALA A 146 -21.07 -4.40 -19.33
C ALA A 146 -22.51 -4.91 -19.31
N GLY A 147 -23.04 -5.17 -18.11
CA GLY A 147 -24.39 -5.72 -17.94
C GLY A 147 -25.53 -4.78 -18.40
N SER A 148 -25.27 -3.48 -18.48
CA SER A 148 -26.25 -2.49 -18.96
C SER A 148 -25.70 -1.66 -20.12
N ASN A 149 -24.58 -0.95 -19.91
CA ASN A 149 -24.03 -0.03 -20.90
C ASN A 149 -22.50 0.04 -20.77
N ALA A 150 -21.81 0.00 -21.93
CA ALA A 150 -20.44 0.47 -22.08
C ALA A 150 -20.46 1.76 -22.91
N SER A 151 -19.76 2.81 -22.46
CA SER A 151 -19.68 4.08 -23.17
C SER A 151 -18.23 4.53 -23.34
N ILE A 152 -17.92 5.10 -24.51
CA ILE A 152 -16.61 5.68 -24.82
C ILE A 152 -16.88 7.10 -25.30
N SER A 153 -16.22 8.09 -24.68
CA SER A 153 -16.40 9.49 -25.04
C SER A 153 -15.07 10.24 -24.94
N GLY A 154 -14.85 11.17 -25.87
CA GLY A 154 -13.73 12.10 -25.85
C GLY A 154 -14.18 13.48 -26.29
N SER A 155 -13.78 14.51 -25.56
CA SER A 155 -14.19 15.90 -25.82
C SER A 155 -13.72 16.43 -27.17
N SER A 156 -12.57 15.95 -27.67
CA SER A 156 -12.03 16.30 -28.98
C SER A 156 -12.23 15.21 -30.05
N GLY A 157 -12.51 13.97 -29.64
CA GLY A 157 -12.69 12.83 -30.53
C GLY A 157 -12.33 11.49 -29.87
N THR A 158 -12.54 10.42 -30.62
CA THR A 158 -12.18 9.03 -30.25
C THR A 158 -11.74 8.32 -31.52
N SER A 159 -10.65 7.54 -31.45
CA SER A 159 -10.14 6.73 -32.58
C SER A 159 -10.17 5.25 -32.20
N ILE A 160 -10.51 4.39 -33.18
CA ILE A 160 -10.43 2.93 -33.06
C ILE A 160 -9.67 2.43 -34.28
N GLU A 161 -8.49 1.88 -34.03
CA GLU A 161 -7.55 1.43 -35.06
C GLU A 161 -7.25 -0.06 -34.90
N GLY A 162 -7.12 -0.75 -36.02
CA GLY A 162 -6.82 -2.18 -36.05
C GLY A 162 -6.74 -2.67 -37.49
N SER A 163 -6.20 -3.86 -37.70
CA SER A 163 -6.22 -4.52 -39.02
C SER A 163 -7.65 -4.76 -39.52
N SER A 164 -8.59 -4.94 -38.58
CA SER A 164 -10.02 -5.03 -38.83
C SER A 164 -10.80 -4.47 -37.63
N VAL A 165 -11.88 -3.75 -37.91
CA VAL A 165 -12.85 -3.30 -36.90
C VAL A 165 -14.21 -3.88 -37.27
N SER A 166 -14.86 -4.57 -36.32
CA SER A 166 -16.19 -5.15 -36.49
C SER A 166 -17.11 -4.62 -35.39
N VAL A 167 -18.30 -4.17 -35.79
CA VAL A 167 -19.35 -3.70 -34.88
C VAL A 167 -20.60 -4.49 -35.18
N ASP A 168 -21.05 -5.28 -34.20
CA ASP A 168 -22.28 -6.06 -34.27
C ASP A 168 -23.29 -5.50 -33.26
N ALA A 169 -24.54 -5.34 -33.69
CA ALA A 169 -25.61 -4.77 -32.89
C ALA A 169 -26.92 -5.50 -33.22
N ASP A 170 -27.43 -6.27 -32.25
CA ASP A 170 -28.70 -7.01 -32.38
C ASP A 170 -29.91 -6.09 -32.61
N GLY A 171 -29.85 -4.86 -32.07
CA GLY A 171 -30.88 -3.84 -32.18
C GLY A 171 -30.58 -2.83 -33.29
N THR A 172 -30.17 -1.63 -32.89
CA THR A 172 -29.91 -0.52 -33.80
C THR A 172 -28.48 -0.02 -33.62
N LEU A 173 -27.75 0.09 -34.73
CA LEU A 173 -26.53 0.88 -34.81
C LEU A 173 -26.86 2.29 -35.33
N SER A 174 -26.63 3.32 -34.53
CA SER A 174 -26.88 4.72 -34.88
C SER A 174 -25.57 5.49 -35.04
N LEU A 175 -25.38 6.13 -36.20
CA LEU A 175 -24.26 7.04 -36.46
C LEU A 175 -24.83 8.44 -36.73
N SER A 176 -24.44 9.42 -35.92
CA SER A 176 -24.92 10.80 -36.03
C SER A 176 -23.78 11.80 -35.88
N GLY A 177 -23.86 12.87 -36.68
CA GLY A 177 -22.87 13.95 -36.73
C GLY A 177 -23.23 14.93 -37.83
N SER A 178 -22.55 16.08 -37.91
CA SER A 178 -22.70 17.01 -39.03
C SER A 178 -22.20 16.40 -40.35
N THR A 179 -21.29 15.43 -40.29
CA THR A 179 -20.77 14.68 -41.43
C THR A 179 -20.42 13.27 -40.98
N ALA A 180 -20.71 12.27 -41.82
CA ALA A 180 -20.25 10.90 -41.68
C ALA A 180 -19.63 10.47 -43.01
N SER A 181 -18.39 9.99 -42.98
CA SER A 181 -17.65 9.57 -44.18
C SER A 181 -17.34 8.08 -44.10
N LEU A 182 -17.63 7.35 -45.18
CA LEU A 182 -17.25 5.94 -45.34
C LEU A 182 -16.33 5.84 -46.54
N GLU A 183 -15.06 5.51 -46.30
CA GLU A 183 -14.04 5.39 -47.33
C GLU A 183 -13.51 3.96 -47.37
N SER A 184 -13.42 3.37 -48.57
CA SER A 184 -12.84 2.04 -48.78
C SER A 184 -11.95 2.07 -50.01
N SER A 185 -10.79 1.44 -49.91
CA SER A 185 -9.83 1.32 -51.02
C SER A 185 -10.27 0.31 -52.09
N SER A 186 -11.27 -0.52 -51.80
CA SER A 186 -11.77 -1.57 -52.70
C SER A 186 -13.29 -1.48 -52.87
N THR A 187 -14.05 -1.93 -51.87
CA THR A 187 -15.51 -1.96 -51.90
C THR A 187 -16.10 -1.43 -50.60
N CYS A 188 -17.10 -0.58 -50.70
CA CYS A 188 -17.99 -0.20 -49.59
C CYS A 188 -19.38 -0.76 -49.92
N SER A 189 -19.90 -1.66 -49.08
CA SER A 189 -21.19 -2.33 -49.29
C SER A 189 -22.18 -1.87 -48.23
N ILE A 190 -23.34 -1.37 -48.67
CA ILE A 190 -24.46 -0.99 -47.80
C ILE A 190 -25.69 -1.75 -48.30
N SER A 191 -26.29 -2.57 -47.44
CA SER A 191 -27.39 -3.46 -47.82
C SER A 191 -28.39 -3.65 -46.70
N GLY A 192 -29.67 -3.78 -47.06
CA GLY A 192 -30.79 -4.07 -46.16
C GLY A 192 -32.09 -4.18 -46.95
N SER A 193 -33.19 -4.59 -46.31
CA SER A 193 -34.52 -4.62 -46.94
C SER A 193 -34.99 -3.21 -47.37
N MET A 194 -34.43 -2.16 -46.77
CA MET A 194 -34.64 -0.76 -47.11
C MET A 194 -33.35 0.02 -46.88
N VAL A 195 -32.88 0.73 -47.91
CA VAL A 195 -31.77 1.69 -47.82
C VAL A 195 -32.31 3.04 -48.29
N ASN A 196 -32.25 4.06 -47.43
CA ASN A 196 -32.71 5.41 -47.75
C ASN A 196 -31.50 6.36 -47.77
N ILE A 197 -31.26 7.01 -48.91
CA ILE A 197 -30.15 7.95 -49.13
C ILE A 197 -30.76 9.24 -49.64
N GLY A 198 -30.62 10.33 -48.88
CA GLY A 198 -31.20 11.65 -49.19
C GLY A 198 -30.53 12.76 -48.42
#